data_AF-A0ABD1V4D1-F1
#
_entry.id   AF-A0ABD1V4D1-F1
#
_cell.length_a   1.000
_cell.length_b   1.000
_cell.length_c   1.000
_cell.angle_alpha   90.00
_cell.angle_beta   90.00
_cell.angle_gamma   90.00
#
_symmetry.space_group_name_H-M   'P 1'
#
loop_
_entity.id
_entity.type
_entity.pdbx_description
1 polymer ?
#
loop_
_entity_poly.entity_id
_entity_poly.type
_entity_poly.pdbx_seq_one_letter_code
_entity_poly.pdbx_strand_id
1 'polypeptide(L)'
;MRFVQFISVLFFTLKNVSRQEYEEKLGELRSFVKSSASRGIVLYLGDLNWVFEYWSKYGEQKNIGYYCPVEYMIIEINKLVYGDGENKKLWIMGIATFQTYNNCKNGNPSLETLWNLHPLAILIGDLTKISFIK
;
A
#
# COMPACT_ATOMS: atom_id res chain seq x y z
N MET A 1 3.95 27.55 -3.39
CA MET A 1 4.46 26.23 -3.78
C MET A 1 3.76 25.16 -2.96
N ARG A 2 3.24 24.09 -3.56
CA ARG A 2 2.69 22.94 -2.83
C ARG A 2 3.85 21.98 -2.55
N PHE A 3 4.27 21.85 -1.30
CA PHE A 3 5.33 20.92 -0.91
C PHE A 3 4.75 19.52 -0.77
N VAL A 4 5.37 18.54 -1.43
CA VAL A 4 5.07 17.11 -1.30
C VAL A 4 6.23 16.46 -0.58
N GLN A 5 5.93 15.68 0.46
CA GLN A 5 6.90 14.94 1.25
C GLN A 5 6.79 13.45 0.93
N PHE A 6 7.92 12.83 0.63
CA PHE A 6 8.01 11.39 0.44
C PHE A 6 8.41 10.73 1.77
N ILE A 7 7.68 9.69 2.16
CA ILE A 7 7.96 8.90 3.36
C ILE A 7 8.09 7.45 2.93
N SER A 8 9.25 6.87 3.18
CA SER A 8 9.44 5.44 2.93
C SER A 8 8.88 4.65 4.10
N VAL A 9 7.85 3.86 3.83
CA VAL A 9 7.33 2.85 4.74
C VAL A 9 7.95 1.52 4.31
N LEU A 10 8.74 0.91 5.17
CA LEU A 10 9.35 -0.39 4.90
C LEU A 10 8.29 -1.49 4.97
N PHE A 11 7.37 -1.51 4.00
CA PHE A 11 6.15 -2.32 4.04
C PHE A 11 6.47 -3.82 4.17
N PHE A 12 7.55 -4.28 3.53
CA PHE A 12 8.02 -5.66 3.67
C PHE A 12 8.42 -6.03 5.11
N THR A 13 9.01 -5.10 5.87
CA THR A 13 9.39 -5.37 7.27
C THR A 13 8.18 -5.59 8.17
N LEU A 14 7.01 -5.09 7.75
CA LEU A 14 5.76 -5.25 8.49
C LEU A 14 5.23 -6.69 8.44
N LYS A 15 5.75 -7.54 7.54
CA LYS A 15 5.40 -8.96 7.43
C LYS A 15 5.67 -9.78 8.69
N ASN A 16 6.72 -9.45 9.44
CA ASN A 16 7.25 -10.28 10.53
C ASN A 16 7.11 -9.66 11.93
N VAL A 17 6.46 -8.50 12.04
CA VAL A 17 6.27 -7.80 13.32
C VAL A 17 4.97 -8.20 13.99
N SER A 18 4.93 -8.08 15.31
CA SER A 18 3.73 -8.38 16.09
C SER A 18 2.59 -7.42 15.74
N ARG A 19 1.34 -7.84 15.99
CA ARG A 19 0.18 -6.96 15.82
C ARG A 19 0.34 -5.67 16.62
N GLN A 20 0.81 -5.76 17.87
CA GLN A 20 0.99 -4.58 18.72
C GLN A 20 1.97 -3.57 18.10
N GLU A 21 3.15 -4.04 17.67
CA GLU A 21 4.16 -3.18 17.06
C GLU A 21 3.66 -2.56 15.74
N TYR A 22 2.86 -3.30 14.98
CA TYR A 22 2.23 -2.77 13.78
C TYR A 22 1.24 -1.63 14.10
N GLU A 23 0.38 -1.80 15.10
CA GLU A 23 -0.59 -0.78 15.52
C GLU A 23 0.11 0.49 16.04
N GLU A 24 1.19 0.32 16.81
CA GLU A 24 2.01 1.43 17.30
C GLU A 24 2.59 2.25 16.13
N LYS A 25 3.27 1.58 15.18
CA LYS A 25 3.83 2.23 13.98
C LYS A 25 2.76 2.88 13.11
N LEU A 26 1.60 2.23 12.95
CA LEU A 26 0.48 2.79 12.20
C LEU A 26 -0.13 4.01 12.90
N GLY A 27 -0.18 4.00 14.23
CA GLY A 27 -0.59 5.13 15.06
C GLY A 27 0.33 6.34 14.90
N GLU A 28 1.65 6.11 14.94
CA GLU A 28 2.66 7.13 14.67
C GLU A 28 2.49 7.72 13.27
N LEU A 29 2.32 6.86 12.25
CA LEU A 29 2.10 7.29 10.87
C LEU A 29 0.82 8.12 10.72
N ARG A 30 -0.28 7.70 11.36
CA ARG A 30 -1.54 8.46 11.39
C ARG A 30 -1.36 9.84 12.01
N SER A 31 -0.70 9.91 13.15
CA SER A 31 -0.41 11.17 13.83
C SER A 31 0.45 12.09 12.97
N PHE A 32 1.49 11.53 12.34
CA PHE A 32 2.35 12.24 11.40
C PHE A 32 1.56 12.83 10.22
N VAL A 33 0.72 12.01 9.57
CA VAL A 33 -0.11 12.45 8.44
C VAL A 33 -1.05 13.57 8.87
N LYS A 34 -1.71 13.44 10.02
CA LYS A 34 -2.61 14.47 10.57
C LYS A 34 -1.89 15.78 10.87
N SER A 35 -0.68 15.72 11.44
CA SER A 35 0.13 16.91 11.73
C SER A 35 0.60 17.65 10.46
N SER A 36 0.57 16.98 9.31
CA SER A 36 1.09 17.47 8.04
C SER A 36 0.03 18.14 7.14
N ALA A 37 -1.08 18.62 7.70
CA ALA A 37 -2.28 19.11 6.98
C ALA A 37 -2.02 20.14 5.84
N SER A 38 -0.92 20.89 5.90
CA SER A 38 -0.54 21.86 4.87
C SER A 38 0.20 21.25 3.67
N ARG A 39 0.83 20.08 3.82
CA ARG A 39 1.69 19.42 2.83
C ARG A 39 1.00 18.21 2.19
N GLY A 40 1.44 17.89 0.98
CA GLY A 40 1.14 16.60 0.37
C GLY A 40 2.06 15.52 0.92
N ILE A 41 1.57 14.29 1.10
CA ILE A 41 2.38 13.15 1.52
C ILE A 41 2.24 12.03 0.51
N VAL A 42 3.38 11.50 0.06
CA VAL A 42 3.45 10.24 -0.68
C VAL A 42 4.09 9.18 0.20
N LEU A 43 3.34 8.15 0.54
CA LEU A 43 3.84 6.97 1.25
C LEU A 43 4.42 5.99 0.24
N TYR A 44 5.74 5.88 0.20
CA TYR A 44 6.42 4.89 -0.61
C TYR A 44 6.47 3.55 0.14
N LEU A 45 5.73 2.55 -0.33
CA LEU A 45 5.59 1.22 0.25
C LEU A 45 6.70 0.24 -0.18
N GLY A 46 7.58 0.65 -1.09
CA GLY A 46 8.63 -0.22 -1.62
C GLY A 46 8.09 -1.25 -2.62
N ASP A 47 8.61 -2.47 -2.54
CA ASP A 47 8.23 -3.57 -3.43
C ASP A 47 6.85 -4.15 -3.05
N LEU A 48 5.93 -4.15 -4.02
CA LEU A 48 4.56 -4.67 -3.91
C LEU A 48 4.36 -6.05 -4.54
N ASN A 49 5.38 -6.66 -5.16
CA ASN A 49 5.32 -8.00 -5.77
C ASN A 49 4.68 -9.01 -4.79
N TRP A 50 5.21 -9.06 -3.57
CA TRP A 50 4.75 -9.97 -2.52
C TRP A 50 3.31 -9.70 -2.06
N VAL A 51 2.88 -8.42 -2.09
CA VAL A 51 1.52 -8.02 -1.72
C VAL A 51 0.53 -8.47 -2.79
N PHE A 52 0.87 -8.27 -4.07
CA PHE A 52 0.02 -8.72 -5.18
C PHE A 52 -0.10 -10.23 -5.23
N GLU A 53 1.00 -10.97 -5.05
CA GLU A 53 0.98 -12.44 -5.01
C GLU A 53 0.16 -12.99 -3.84
N TYR A 54 0.23 -12.33 -2.67
CA TYR A 54 -0.58 -12.70 -1.52
C TYR A 54 -2.07 -12.41 -1.79
N TRP A 55 -2.40 -11.19 -2.20
CA TRP A 55 -3.78 -10.75 -2.38
C TRP A 55 -4.50 -11.45 -3.54
N SER A 56 -3.78 -11.79 -4.61
CA SER A 56 -4.36 -12.54 -5.75
C SER A 56 -4.87 -13.92 -5.34
N LYS A 57 -4.22 -14.56 -4.36
CA LYS A 57 -4.61 -15.87 -3.82
C LYS A 57 -5.62 -15.76 -2.67
N TYR A 58 -5.70 -14.59 -2.03
CA TYR A 58 -6.56 -14.36 -0.88
C TYR A 58 -8.06 -14.58 -1.20
N GLY A 59 -8.52 -14.21 -2.40
CA GLY A 59 -9.91 -14.39 -2.82
C GLY A 59 -10.38 -15.84 -2.93
N GLU A 60 -9.47 -16.77 -3.22
CA GLU A 60 -9.74 -18.21 -3.34
C GLU A 60 -9.71 -18.91 -1.97
N GLN A 61 -8.97 -18.34 -1.01
CA GLN A 61 -8.73 -18.90 0.32
C GLN A 61 -9.39 -18.05 1.41
N LYS A 62 -10.65 -17.62 1.23
CA LYS A 62 -11.44 -17.04 2.32
C LYS A 62 -11.66 -18.09 3.42
N ASN A 63 -10.63 -18.33 4.21
CA ASN A 63 -10.73 -18.96 5.52
C ASN A 63 -11.33 -17.89 6.44
N ILE A 64 -12.65 -17.85 6.44
CA ILE A 64 -13.48 -16.98 7.27
C ILE A 64 -13.20 -17.34 8.74
N GLY A 65 -12.22 -16.70 9.37
CA GLY A 65 -12.02 -16.84 10.82
C GLY A 65 -10.61 -16.62 11.39
N TYR A 66 -9.54 -16.59 10.58
CA TYR A 66 -8.19 -16.39 11.11
C TYR A 66 -7.64 -14.99 10.81
N TYR A 67 -7.04 -14.35 11.83
CA TYR A 67 -6.35 -13.08 11.67
C TYR A 67 -5.12 -13.27 10.77
N CYS A 68 -5.11 -12.65 9.59
CA CYS A 68 -3.91 -12.56 8.78
C CYS A 68 -3.27 -11.16 8.91
N PRO A 69 -2.02 -11.07 9.40
CA PRO A 69 -1.31 -9.79 9.49
C PRO A 69 -1.25 -9.03 8.16
N VAL A 70 -1.04 -9.74 7.04
CA VAL A 70 -0.92 -9.12 5.71
C VAL A 70 -2.24 -8.51 5.23
N GLU A 71 -3.35 -9.22 5.41
CA GLU A 71 -4.68 -8.68 5.12
C GLU A 71 -4.95 -7.43 5.97
N TYR A 72 -4.67 -7.54 7.27
CA TYR A 72 -4.88 -6.43 8.20
C TYR A 72 -4.09 -5.18 7.76
N MET A 73 -2.82 -5.38 7.38
CA MET A 73 -1.99 -4.29 6.85
C MET A 73 -2.60 -3.62 5.63
N ILE A 74 -3.05 -4.42 4.67
CA ILE A 74 -3.61 -3.93 3.40
C ILE A 74 -4.85 -3.07 3.64
N ILE A 75 -5.74 -3.54 4.53
CA ILE A 75 -6.97 -2.85 4.90
C ILE A 75 -6.66 -1.56 5.68
N GLU A 76 -5.73 -1.59 6.62
CA GLU A 76 -5.41 -0.42 7.44
C GLU A 76 -4.69 0.68 6.65
N ILE A 77 -3.84 0.34 5.68
CA ILE A 77 -3.29 1.31 4.71
C ILE A 77 -4.41 1.88 3.85
N ASN A 78 -5.35 1.06 3.40
CA ASN A 78 -6.49 1.56 2.64
C ASN A 78 -7.29 2.57 3.46
N LYS A 79 -7.60 2.26 4.72
CA LYS A 79 -8.27 3.18 5.64
C LYS A 79 -7.44 4.43 5.91
N LEU A 80 -6.12 4.35 5.98
CA LEU A 80 -5.29 5.54 6.15
C LEU A 80 -5.42 6.50 4.96
N VAL A 81 -5.50 5.96 3.74
CA VAL A 81 -5.53 6.70 2.48
C VAL A 81 -6.93 7.18 2.08
N TYR A 82 -7.99 6.49 2.52
CA TYR A 82 -9.38 6.78 2.14
C TYR A 82 -10.33 7.07 3.33
N GLY A 83 -9.94 6.71 4.55
CA GLY A 83 -10.85 6.51 5.68
C GLY A 83 -11.22 7.76 6.48
N ASP A 84 -10.79 8.94 6.08
CA ASP A 84 -11.33 10.20 6.58
C ASP A 84 -11.26 11.18 5.43
N GLY A 85 -12.41 11.73 4.99
CA GLY A 85 -12.52 12.65 3.84
C GLY A 85 -11.67 13.93 3.93
N GLU A 86 -10.90 14.09 5.01
CA GLU A 86 -9.93 15.12 5.31
C GLU A 86 -8.55 14.88 4.66
N ASN A 87 -8.14 13.63 4.44
CA ASN A 87 -6.78 13.29 3.96
C ASN A 87 -6.64 13.32 2.42
N LYS A 88 -7.21 14.33 1.75
CA LYS A 88 -7.15 14.48 0.27
C LYS A 88 -5.75 14.69 -0.31
N LYS A 89 -4.73 14.77 0.55
CA LYS A 89 -3.34 15.03 0.19
C LYS A 89 -2.41 13.85 0.54
N LEU A 90 -2.97 12.67 0.78
CA LEU A 90 -2.22 11.45 1.03
C LEU A 90 -2.31 10.51 -0.17
N TRP A 91 -1.15 10.13 -0.68
CA TRP A 91 -0.99 9.20 -1.80
C TRP A 91 -0.09 8.04 -1.39
N ILE A 92 -0.23 6.92 -2.08
CA ILE A 92 0.65 5.76 -1.94
C ILE A 92 1.41 5.56 -3.24
N MET A 93 2.64 5.09 -3.10
CA MET A 93 3.49 4.70 -4.20
C MET A 93 4.17 3.38 -3.88
N GLY A 94 4.32 2.52 -4.87
CA GLY A 94 5.11 1.31 -4.74
C GLY A 94 5.59 0.85 -6.10
N ILE A 95 6.53 -0.09 -6.11
CA ILE A 95 7.07 -0.68 -7.32
C ILE A 95 6.70 -2.16 -7.39
N ALA A 96 6.47 -2.66 -8.59
CA ALA A 96 6.39 -4.09 -8.86
C ALA A 96 7.01 -4.40 -10.23
N THR A 97 7.15 -5.68 -10.52
CA THR A 97 7.52 -6.12 -11.86
C THR A 97 6.31 -6.16 -12.78
N PHE A 98 6.54 -6.07 -14.09
CA PHE A 98 5.47 -6.29 -15.06
C PHE A 98 4.81 -7.67 -14.92
N GLN A 99 5.58 -8.69 -14.51
CA GLN A 99 5.08 -10.06 -14.32
C GLN A 99 4.03 -10.15 -13.19
N THR A 100 4.25 -9.48 -12.06
CA THR A 100 3.33 -9.51 -10.91
C THR A 100 2.23 -8.47 -10.99
N TYR A 101 2.33 -7.48 -11.89
CA TYR A 101 1.27 -6.52 -12.15
C TYR A 101 -0.06 -7.19 -12.50
N ASN A 102 -0.05 -8.25 -13.31
CA ASN A 102 -1.29 -8.97 -13.65
C ASN A 102 -2.01 -9.51 -12.41
N ASN A 103 -1.28 -9.77 -11.31
CA ASN A 103 -1.86 -10.22 -10.06
C ASN A 103 -2.59 -9.10 -9.30
N CYS A 104 -2.29 -7.82 -9.55
CA CYS A 104 -2.97 -6.71 -8.87
C CYS A 104 -4.46 -6.60 -9.24
N LYS A 105 -4.84 -7.15 -10.41
CA LYS A 105 -6.22 -7.19 -10.92
C LYS A 105 -7.01 -8.38 -10.40
N ASN A 106 -6.33 -9.35 -9.80
CA ASN A 106 -6.93 -10.57 -9.27
C ASN A 106 -7.41 -10.36 -7.82
N GLY A 107 -8.30 -11.23 -7.35
CA GLY A 107 -8.95 -11.12 -6.04
C GLY A 107 -10.26 -10.33 -6.06
N ASN A 108 -11.04 -10.41 -4.98
CA ASN A 108 -12.33 -9.73 -4.87
C ASN A 108 -12.50 -9.08 -3.47
N PRO A 109 -12.36 -7.74 -3.34
CA PRO A 109 -11.98 -6.79 -4.40
C PRO A 109 -10.51 -6.97 -4.82
N SER A 110 -10.16 -6.60 -6.05
CA SER A 110 -8.76 -6.60 -6.49
C SER A 110 -7.95 -5.53 -5.75
N LEU A 111 -6.62 -5.71 -5.62
CA LEU A 111 -5.80 -4.70 -4.95
C LEU A 111 -5.74 -3.39 -5.75
N GLU A 112 -5.79 -3.49 -7.09
CA GLU A 112 -5.94 -2.33 -7.97
C GLU A 112 -7.17 -1.50 -7.61
N THR A 113 -8.32 -2.15 -7.38
CA THR A 113 -9.57 -1.46 -7.00
C THR A 113 -9.51 -0.97 -5.56
N LEU A 114 -9.05 -1.81 -4.64
CA LEU A 114 -9.04 -1.50 -3.21
C LEU A 114 -8.21 -0.24 -2.94
N TRP A 115 -7.06 -0.13 -3.58
CA TRP A 115 -6.13 0.99 -3.39
C TRP A 115 -6.24 2.07 -4.47
N ASN A 116 -7.08 1.90 -5.50
CA ASN A 116 -7.16 2.72 -6.72
C ASN A 116 -5.78 2.98 -7.34
N LEU A 117 -5.04 1.91 -7.57
CA LEU A 117 -3.67 2.00 -8.08
C LEU A 117 -3.69 2.31 -9.58
N HIS A 118 -2.94 3.32 -10.01
CA HIS A 118 -2.71 3.58 -11.43
C HIS A 118 -1.30 3.14 -11.82
N PRO A 119 -1.14 2.16 -12.73
CA PRO A 119 0.17 1.70 -13.17
C PRO A 119 0.83 2.76 -14.06
N LEU A 120 2.09 3.05 -13.76
CA LEU A 120 3.00 3.85 -14.57
C LEU A 120 4.20 2.97 -14.91
N ALA A 121 4.33 2.59 -16.18
CA ALA A 121 5.47 1.82 -16.64
C ALA A 121 6.74 2.69 -16.59
N ILE A 122 7.78 2.18 -15.94
CA ILE A 122 9.10 2.79 -15.91
C ILE A 122 10.09 1.83 -16.55
N LEU A 123 10.78 2.31 -17.57
CA LEU A 123 11.89 1.60 -18.21
C LEU A 123 13.17 1.95 -17.45
N ILE A 124 13.75 0.98 -16.74
CA ILE A 124 15.03 1.13 -16.05
C ILE A 124 16.00 0.12 -16.65
N GLY A 125 16.74 0.52 -17.68
CA GLY A 125 17.55 -0.41 -18.48
C GLY A 125 16.68 -1.48 -19.13
N ASP A 126 17.11 -2.75 -19.04
CA ASP A 126 16.37 -3.90 -19.58
C ASP A 126 15.25 -4.43 -18.66
N LEU A 127 15.02 -3.79 -17.51
CA LEU A 127 14.00 -4.20 -16.53
C LEU A 127 12.77 -3.30 -16.59
N THR A 128 11.63 -3.87 -16.97
CA THR A 128 10.33 -3.19 -16.92
C THR A 128 9.75 -3.25 -15.51
N LYS A 129 9.81 -2.13 -14.79
CA LYS A 129 9.11 -1.97 -13.50
C LYS A 129 7.83 -1.16 -13.70
N ILE A 130 6.84 -1.41 -12.84
CA ILE A 130 5.63 -0.59 -12.76
C ILE A 130 5.66 0.12 -11.43
N SER A 131 5.60 1.45 -11.48
CA SER A 131 5.30 2.26 -10.31
C SER A 131 3.80 2.45 -10.24
N PHE A 132 3.22 2.31 -9.07
CA PHE A 132 1.82 2.66 -8.85
C PHE A 132 1.77 4.03 -8.20
N ILE A 133 0.92 4.90 -8.73
CA ILE A 133 0.66 6.21 -8.13
C ILE A 133 -0.85 6.32 -7.96
N LYS A 134 -1.27 6.73 -6.78
CA LYS A 134 -2.58 7.36 -6.58
C LYS A 134 -2.39 8.86 -6.63
#